data_AF-A0A819REP2-F1
#
_entry.id   AF-A0A819REP2-F1
#
_cell.length_a   1.000
_cell.length_b   1.000
_cell.length_c   1.000
_cell.angle_alpha   90.00
_cell.angle_beta   90.00
_cell.angle_gamma   90.00
#
_symmetry.space_group_name_H-M   'P 1'
#
loop_
_entity.id
_entity.type
_entity.pdbx_description
1 polymer ?
#
loop_
_entity_poly.entity_id
_entity_poly.type
_entity_poly.pdbx_seq_one_letter_code
_entity_poly.pdbx_strand_id
1 'polypeptide(L)'
;MWSEWSSYMNAICHRPGTQIRTRTYADKRAAMAAHCTEHLEQQQQCTLEYIPKAVHRPPYPCCACDEAKFQFTFQGLWPKQSYPKDWSPEHLHWFDIIGAVHNEEYSLLNYSDIASDGLKQGPKRPENSRKPIAPIVSSNQPPPFAKLNIKRIMVQDVAYNDLSCPMATWSECSVTCGRNGIRRRTRTLLSNHRAVDQHRCQSLPLEETQPCYLNLCRM
;
A
#
# COMPACT_ATOMS: atom_id res chain seq x y z
N MET A 1 -25.77 -37.47 1.26
CA MET A 1 -24.38 -37.26 0.78
C MET A 1 -24.01 -35.79 1.01
N TRP A 2 -22.73 -35.50 1.23
CA TRP A 2 -22.24 -34.12 1.32
C TRP A 2 -22.18 -33.47 -0.06
N SER A 3 -22.44 -32.17 -0.13
CA SER A 3 -22.10 -31.34 -1.28
C SER A 3 -20.59 -31.21 -1.41
N GLU A 4 -20.16 -30.77 -2.59
CA GLU A 4 -18.82 -30.20 -2.75
C GLU A 4 -18.63 -28.99 -1.82
N TRP A 5 -17.37 -28.65 -1.53
CA TRP A 5 -17.01 -27.47 -0.77
C TRP A 5 -17.34 -26.18 -1.53
N SER A 6 -17.67 -25.11 -0.80
CA SER A 6 -17.88 -23.79 -1.39
C SER A 6 -16.68 -23.36 -2.23
N SER A 7 -16.93 -22.93 -3.47
CA SER A 7 -15.89 -22.46 -4.39
C SER A 7 -15.24 -21.15 -3.94
N TYR A 8 -15.92 -20.42 -3.05
CA TYR A 8 -15.42 -19.21 -2.41
C TYR A 8 -15.01 -19.51 -0.97
N MET A 9 -13.91 -18.90 -0.59
CA MET A 9 -13.30 -18.96 0.73
C MET A 9 -13.31 -17.54 1.28
N ASN A 10 -13.80 -17.34 2.51
CA ASN A 10 -13.82 -16.01 3.13
C ASN A 10 -12.43 -15.60 3.68
N ALA A 11 -11.37 -15.94 2.95
CA ALA A 11 -10.02 -15.59 3.37
C ALA A 11 -9.66 -14.20 2.93
N ILE A 12 -9.04 -13.48 3.87
CA ILE A 12 -8.32 -12.26 3.63
C ILE A 12 -6.85 -12.67 3.53
N CYS A 13 -6.09 -12.06 2.62
CA CYS A 13 -4.69 -12.40 2.36
C CYS A 13 -3.89 -12.71 3.64
N HIS A 14 -3.10 -13.78 3.62
CA HIS A 14 -2.29 -14.26 4.74
C HIS A 14 -3.07 -14.66 6.01
N ARG A 15 -4.40 -14.71 5.97
CA ARG A 15 -5.22 -15.29 7.03
C ARG A 15 -5.87 -16.58 6.57
N PRO A 16 -5.96 -17.59 7.44
CA PRO A 16 -6.76 -18.75 7.15
C PRO A 16 -8.24 -18.35 7.00
N GLY A 17 -8.87 -18.82 5.92
CA GLY A 17 -10.31 -18.68 5.70
C GLY A 17 -11.06 -19.95 6.08
N THR A 18 -12.37 -19.91 5.88
CA THR A 18 -13.26 -21.05 6.11
C THR A 18 -14.04 -21.35 4.84
N GLN A 19 -14.09 -22.64 4.48
CA GLN A 19 -14.98 -23.19 3.47
C GLN A 19 -16.12 -23.94 4.15
N ILE A 20 -17.29 -23.99 3.49
CA ILE A 20 -18.49 -24.64 4.02
C ILE A 20 -19.00 -25.66 3.00
N ARG A 21 -19.49 -26.80 3.48
CA ARG A 21 -20.28 -27.75 2.70
C ARG A 21 -21.52 -28.17 3.47
N THR A 22 -22.56 -28.58 2.76
CA THR A 22 -23.84 -28.95 3.35
C THR A 22 -24.26 -30.36 2.93
N ARG A 23 -25.09 -31.02 3.73
CA ARG A 23 -25.76 -32.27 3.35
C ARG A 23 -27.23 -32.19 3.72
N THR A 24 -28.04 -33.05 3.12
CA THR A 24 -29.46 -33.16 3.43
C THR A 24 -29.82 -34.58 3.80
N TYR A 25 -30.89 -34.74 4.59
CA TYR A 25 -31.51 -36.04 4.84
C TYR A 25 -32.11 -36.58 3.55
N ALA A 26 -31.89 -37.87 3.28
CA ALA A 26 -32.49 -38.54 2.12
C ALA A 26 -34.01 -38.47 2.13
N ASP A 27 -34.63 -38.57 3.32
CA ASP A 27 -36.03 -38.25 3.58
C ASP A 27 -36.14 -37.31 4.78
N LYS A 28 -36.57 -36.07 4.52
CA LYS A 28 -36.74 -35.03 5.55
C LYS A 28 -37.86 -35.37 6.54
N ARG A 29 -38.93 -36.04 6.10
CA ARG A 29 -40.09 -36.35 6.95
C ARG A 29 -39.75 -37.47 7.93
N ALA A 30 -39.11 -38.53 7.43
CA ALA A 30 -38.64 -39.61 8.28
C ALA A 30 -37.62 -39.12 9.32
N ALA A 31 -36.69 -38.25 8.92
CA ALA A 31 -35.70 -37.67 9.84
C ALA A 31 -36.32 -36.76 10.91
N MET A 32 -37.35 -35.97 10.56
CA MET A 32 -38.09 -35.15 11.52
C MET A 32 -38.90 -36.01 12.50
N ALA A 33 -39.59 -37.05 12.02
CA ALA A 33 -40.33 -37.97 12.87
C ALA A 33 -39.40 -38.74 13.84
N ALA A 34 -38.18 -39.07 13.38
CA ALA A 34 -37.15 -39.72 14.16
C ALA A 34 -36.31 -38.75 15.03
N HIS A 35 -36.63 -37.45 15.03
CA HIS A 35 -35.94 -36.41 15.81
C HIS A 35 -34.41 -36.39 15.58
N CYS A 36 -33.97 -36.56 14.33
CA CYS A 36 -32.54 -36.48 14.01
C CYS A 36 -32.00 -35.05 14.25
N THR A 37 -30.90 -34.93 15.02
CA THR A 37 -30.26 -33.64 15.36
C THR A 37 -28.85 -33.51 14.79
N GLU A 38 -28.53 -34.24 13.72
CA GLU A 38 -27.20 -34.16 13.12
C GLU A 38 -26.95 -32.79 12.49
N HIS A 39 -25.76 -32.23 12.69
CA HIS A 39 -25.32 -31.05 11.96
C HIS A 39 -25.21 -31.35 10.46
N LEU A 40 -25.95 -30.57 9.68
CA LEU A 40 -26.04 -30.66 8.22
C LEU A 40 -25.04 -29.74 7.50
N GLU A 41 -24.24 -28.98 8.26
CA GLU A 41 -23.20 -28.08 7.76
C GLU A 41 -21.85 -28.48 8.35
N GLN A 42 -20.81 -28.39 7.53
CA GLN A 42 -19.44 -28.60 7.96
C GLN A 42 -18.57 -27.44 7.51
N GLN A 43 -17.66 -27.02 8.40
CA GLN A 43 -16.69 -25.97 8.15
C GLN A 43 -15.27 -26.53 8.14
N GLN A 44 -14.42 -26.03 7.26
CA GLN A 44 -13.00 -26.39 7.21
C GLN A 44 -12.13 -25.15 7.02
N GLN A 45 -11.01 -25.10 7.75
CA GLN A 45 -9.99 -24.07 7.62
C GLN A 45 -9.14 -24.30 6.37
N CYS A 46 -8.85 -23.22 5.65
CA CYS A 46 -8.09 -23.25 4.40
C CYS A 46 -7.11 -22.05 4.37
N THR A 47 -5.97 -22.18 3.70
CA THR A 47 -4.95 -21.14 3.57
C THR A 47 -4.79 -20.71 2.11
N LEU A 48 -4.61 -19.40 1.86
CA LEU A 48 -4.39 -18.83 0.51
C LEU A 48 -2.97 -19.09 -0.01
N GLU A 49 -2.41 -20.28 0.17
CA GLU A 49 -1.06 -20.59 -0.32
C GLU A 49 -1.00 -20.87 -1.83
N TYR A 50 -2.15 -20.99 -2.50
CA TYR A 50 -2.21 -21.28 -3.93
C TYR A 50 -3.47 -20.69 -4.57
N ILE A 51 -3.35 -19.51 -5.20
CA ILE A 51 -4.36 -19.02 -6.13
C ILE A 51 -3.85 -19.34 -7.55
N PRO A 52 -4.45 -20.32 -8.28
CA PRO A 52 -4.36 -20.29 -9.73
C PRO A 52 -4.99 -18.98 -10.18
N LYS A 53 -4.29 -18.21 -11.02
CA LYS A 53 -4.64 -16.86 -11.54
C LYS A 53 -6.06 -16.69 -12.14
N ALA A 54 -6.94 -17.69 -12.07
CA ALA A 54 -8.19 -17.78 -12.81
C ALA A 54 -9.47 -17.49 -11.99
N VAL A 55 -9.42 -17.21 -10.67
CA VAL A 55 -10.64 -16.95 -9.87
C VAL A 55 -10.63 -15.55 -9.25
N HIS A 56 -10.58 -14.53 -10.08
CA HIS A 56 -10.91 -13.16 -9.69
C HIS A 56 -11.95 -12.57 -10.64
N ARG A 57 -13.25 -12.75 -10.33
CA ARG A 57 -14.37 -11.83 -10.64
C ARG A 57 -15.69 -12.32 -10.03
N PRO A 58 -16.64 -11.48 -9.56
CA PRO A 58 -16.58 -10.36 -8.59
C PRO A 58 -17.60 -10.60 -7.40
N PRO A 59 -17.62 -9.80 -6.30
CA PRO A 59 -18.02 -8.38 -6.34
C PRO A 59 -17.00 -7.37 -5.75
N TYR A 60 -15.75 -7.74 -5.45
CA TYR A 60 -14.82 -6.78 -4.81
C TYR A 60 -13.85 -6.12 -5.82
N PRO A 61 -13.79 -4.77 -5.87
CA PRO A 61 -12.98 -4.02 -6.86
C PRO A 61 -11.47 -3.95 -6.54
N CYS A 62 -11.01 -4.45 -5.39
CA CYS A 62 -9.59 -4.47 -5.01
C CYS A 62 -9.18 -5.82 -4.41
N CYS A 63 -8.06 -6.38 -4.88
CA CYS A 63 -7.43 -7.61 -4.37
C CYS A 63 -6.07 -7.36 -3.72
N ALA A 64 -5.72 -6.10 -3.43
CA ALA A 64 -4.48 -5.76 -2.77
C ALA A 64 -4.55 -6.15 -1.29
N CYS A 65 -3.51 -6.83 -0.82
CA CYS A 65 -3.42 -7.34 0.55
C CYS A 65 -2.74 -6.36 1.51
N ASP A 66 -1.86 -5.51 0.96
CA ASP A 66 -1.00 -4.61 1.71
C ASP A 66 -1.28 -3.15 1.38
N GLU A 67 -0.98 -2.29 2.34
CA GLU A 67 -0.98 -0.86 2.14
C GLU A 67 0.21 -0.43 1.27
N ALA A 68 -0.02 0.54 0.41
CA ALA A 68 1.03 1.13 -0.42
C ALA A 68 1.13 2.62 -0.14
N LYS A 69 2.37 3.11 -0.02
CA LYS A 69 2.64 4.55 0.06
C LYS A 69 2.93 5.09 -1.33
N PHE A 70 2.46 6.29 -1.59
CA PHE A 70 2.67 6.97 -2.86
C PHE A 70 3.24 8.36 -2.62
N GLN A 71 4.13 8.76 -3.51
CA GLN A 71 4.59 10.13 -3.63
C GLN A 71 3.89 10.77 -4.81
N PHE A 72 3.24 11.89 -4.54
CA PHE A 72 2.63 12.73 -5.56
C PHE A 72 3.56 13.91 -5.82
N THR A 73 3.80 14.21 -7.09
CA THR A 73 4.59 15.37 -7.51
C THR A 73 3.80 16.15 -8.54
N PHE A 74 3.37 17.34 -8.13
CA PHE A 74 2.68 18.29 -8.99
C PHE A 74 3.70 19.22 -9.66
N GLN A 75 3.60 19.31 -10.98
CA GLN A 75 4.36 20.25 -11.78
C GLN A 75 3.38 21.15 -12.53
N GLY A 76 3.21 22.38 -12.03
CA GLY A 76 2.40 23.40 -12.69
C GLY A 76 3.12 23.99 -13.90
N LEU A 77 2.51 23.93 -15.08
CA LEU A 77 3.08 24.49 -16.30
C LEU A 77 2.23 25.66 -16.78
N TRP A 78 2.72 26.87 -16.54
CA TRP A 78 2.13 28.11 -17.05
C TRP A 78 3.14 28.91 -17.90
N PRO A 79 3.60 28.35 -19.04
CA PRO A 79 4.60 29.01 -19.87
C PRO A 79 4.00 30.21 -20.63
N LYS A 80 4.74 31.32 -20.69
CA LYS A 80 4.38 32.53 -21.44
C LYS A 80 4.04 32.24 -22.90
N GLN A 81 4.76 31.29 -23.51
CA GLN A 81 4.59 30.93 -24.92
C GLN A 81 3.20 30.37 -25.23
N SER A 82 2.63 29.59 -24.31
CA SER A 82 1.29 29.00 -24.46
C SER A 82 0.20 29.92 -23.90
N TYR A 83 0.54 30.76 -22.91
CA TYR A 83 -0.38 31.65 -22.22
C TYR A 83 0.17 33.07 -22.15
N PRO A 84 0.20 33.81 -23.27
CA PRO A 84 0.84 35.13 -23.32
C PRO A 84 -0.02 36.25 -22.74
N LYS A 85 -1.35 36.06 -22.68
CA LYS A 85 -2.29 37.06 -22.17
C LYS A 85 -2.18 37.15 -20.65
N ASP A 86 -1.97 38.37 -20.13
CA ASP A 86 -1.86 38.68 -18.69
C ASP A 86 -0.75 37.92 -17.94
N TRP A 87 0.25 37.40 -18.66
CA TRP A 87 1.36 36.66 -18.08
C TRP A 87 2.36 37.60 -17.39
N SER A 88 2.46 37.48 -16.07
CA SER A 88 3.41 38.21 -15.23
C SER A 88 4.03 37.26 -14.24
N PRO A 89 5.35 37.00 -14.29
CA PRO A 89 5.98 35.99 -13.44
C PRO A 89 5.80 36.27 -11.94
N GLU A 90 5.66 37.53 -11.55
CA GLU A 90 5.47 37.96 -10.16
C GLU A 90 4.07 37.70 -9.58
N HIS A 91 3.05 37.50 -10.43
CA HIS A 91 1.66 37.35 -9.99
C HIS A 91 1.12 35.94 -10.20
N LEU A 92 1.85 35.11 -10.93
CA LEU A 92 1.47 33.75 -11.25
C LEU A 92 1.84 32.81 -10.12
N HIS A 93 0.82 32.24 -9.49
CA HIS A 93 0.98 31.27 -8.43
C HIS A 93 -0.11 30.21 -8.56
N TRP A 94 0.16 29.03 -8.03
CA TRP A 94 -0.82 27.98 -7.83
C TRP A 94 -1.34 28.06 -6.40
N PHE A 95 -2.59 27.64 -6.19
CA PHE A 95 -3.12 27.43 -4.85
C PHE A 95 -2.52 26.17 -4.21
N ASP A 96 -2.66 26.06 -2.89
CA ASP A 96 -2.35 24.84 -2.17
C ASP A 96 -3.16 23.67 -2.72
N ILE A 97 -2.50 22.52 -2.86
CA ILE A 97 -3.10 21.30 -3.40
C ILE A 97 -3.83 20.59 -2.26
N ILE A 98 -5.09 20.25 -2.49
CA ILE A 98 -5.93 19.49 -1.56
C ILE A 98 -6.38 18.21 -2.26
N GLY A 99 -6.34 17.10 -1.54
CA GLY A 99 -6.76 15.80 -2.05
C GLY A 99 -6.99 14.80 -0.92
N ALA A 100 -7.55 13.64 -1.27
CA ALA A 100 -7.82 12.55 -0.36
C ALA A 100 -7.60 11.20 -1.05
N VAL A 101 -7.31 10.17 -0.24
CA VAL A 101 -7.39 8.77 -0.67
C VAL A 101 -8.72 8.23 -0.17
N HIS A 102 -9.56 7.70 -1.06
CA HIS A 102 -10.94 7.33 -0.75
C HIS A 102 -11.41 6.10 -1.54
N ASN A 103 -12.60 5.59 -1.21
CA ASN A 103 -13.28 4.50 -1.90
C ASN A 103 -14.20 5.03 -3.03
N GLU A 104 -14.86 4.12 -3.75
CA GLU A 104 -15.75 4.48 -4.88
C GLU A 104 -17.02 5.27 -4.48
N GLU A 105 -17.38 5.27 -3.20
CA GLU A 105 -18.59 5.94 -2.70
C GLU A 105 -18.39 7.45 -2.47
N TYR A 106 -17.14 7.89 -2.37
CA TYR A 106 -16.80 9.30 -2.19
C TYR A 106 -16.29 9.90 -3.50
N SER A 107 -16.69 11.13 -3.80
CA SER A 107 -16.07 11.94 -4.84
C SER A 107 -15.83 13.36 -4.31
N LEU A 108 -14.61 13.86 -4.51
CA LEU A 108 -14.24 15.23 -4.15
C LEU A 108 -14.85 16.25 -5.12
N LEU A 109 -14.82 15.94 -6.42
CA LEU A 109 -15.41 16.70 -7.52
C LEU A 109 -15.43 15.83 -8.78
N ASN A 110 -16.55 15.79 -9.49
CA ASN A 110 -16.58 15.25 -10.86
C ASN A 110 -16.69 16.36 -11.90
N TYR A 111 -16.29 16.03 -13.12
CA TYR A 111 -16.45 16.95 -14.25
C TYR A 111 -17.93 17.24 -14.49
N SER A 112 -18.28 18.53 -14.62
CA SER A 112 -19.65 19.05 -14.80
C SER A 112 -20.56 19.05 -13.57
N ASP A 113 -20.09 18.60 -12.41
CA ASP A 113 -20.86 18.67 -11.17
C ASP A 113 -20.76 20.06 -10.51
N ILE A 114 -21.79 20.41 -9.74
CA ILE A 114 -21.78 21.61 -8.91
C ILE A 114 -20.82 21.39 -7.74
N ALA A 115 -19.85 22.29 -7.59
CA ALA A 115 -18.90 22.27 -6.47
C ALA A 115 -19.62 22.27 -5.11
N SER A 116 -19.11 21.49 -4.14
CA SER A 116 -19.58 21.55 -2.76
C SER A 116 -19.27 22.90 -2.11
N ASP A 117 -19.94 23.24 -1.01
CA ASP A 117 -19.74 24.55 -0.36
C ASP A 117 -18.31 24.74 0.18
N GLY A 118 -17.64 23.65 0.58
CA GLY A 118 -16.21 23.69 0.92
C GLY A 118 -15.32 24.03 -0.28
N LEU A 119 -15.63 23.48 -1.45
CA LEU A 119 -14.87 23.76 -2.67
C LEU A 119 -15.18 25.15 -3.24
N LYS A 120 -16.39 25.67 -3.05
CA LYS A 120 -16.77 27.06 -3.41
C LYS A 120 -16.02 28.11 -2.59
N GLN A 121 -15.72 27.82 -1.33
CA GLN A 121 -14.97 28.74 -0.46
C GLN A 121 -13.49 28.83 -0.84
N GLY A 122 -12.94 27.74 -1.38
CA GLY A 122 -11.53 27.64 -1.78
C GLY A 122 -10.54 27.75 -0.60
N PRO A 123 -9.24 27.58 -0.86
CA PRO A 123 -8.21 27.82 0.15
C PRO A 123 -8.19 29.29 0.56
N LYS A 124 -8.09 29.55 1.87
CA LYS A 124 -8.01 30.92 2.42
C LYS A 124 -6.77 31.62 1.87
N ARG A 125 -6.97 32.84 1.38
CA ARG A 125 -5.95 33.69 0.77
C ARG A 125 -4.83 34.03 1.78
N PRO A 126 -3.53 34.02 1.41
CA PRO A 126 -2.53 34.74 2.19
C PRO A 126 -2.88 36.23 2.19
N GLU A 127 -2.75 36.88 3.35
CA GLU A 127 -3.34 38.20 3.67
C GLU A 127 -2.92 39.34 2.70
N ASN A 128 -1.90 39.12 1.87
CA ASN A 128 -1.29 40.11 0.98
C ASN A 128 -1.72 40.05 -0.51
N SER A 129 -2.58 39.13 -0.95
CA SER A 129 -2.95 39.04 -2.38
C SER A 129 -4.13 39.96 -2.75
N ARG A 130 -3.90 40.98 -3.58
CA ARG A 130 -4.92 42.02 -3.92
C ARG A 130 -5.86 41.68 -5.09
N LYS A 131 -5.85 40.48 -5.67
CA LYS A 131 -6.75 40.12 -6.78
C LYS A 131 -7.77 39.05 -6.39
N PRO A 132 -9.05 39.17 -6.81
CA PRO A 132 -10.05 38.13 -6.62
C PRO A 132 -9.64 36.86 -7.35
N ILE A 133 -10.02 35.70 -6.79
CA ILE A 133 -10.02 34.43 -7.51
C ILE A 133 -11.03 34.64 -8.64
N ALA A 134 -10.57 34.62 -9.89
CA ALA A 134 -11.50 34.55 -11.00
C ALA A 134 -12.29 33.24 -10.82
N PRO A 135 -13.64 33.25 -10.93
CA PRO A 135 -14.38 32.02 -11.05
C PRO A 135 -13.77 31.19 -12.19
N ILE A 136 -13.97 29.88 -12.18
CA ILE A 136 -13.73 29.03 -13.36
C ILE A 136 -14.75 29.48 -14.43
N VAL A 137 -14.51 30.66 -15.01
CA VAL A 137 -15.23 31.19 -16.15
C VAL A 137 -14.57 30.50 -17.32
N SER A 138 -15.42 29.82 -18.09
CA SER A 138 -15.14 29.31 -19.42
C SER A 138 -14.35 30.35 -20.23
N SER A 139 -13.03 30.27 -20.14
CA SER A 139 -12.13 30.81 -21.12
C SER A 139 -12.04 29.74 -22.19
N ASN A 140 -12.30 30.10 -23.44
CA ASN A 140 -12.09 29.21 -24.59
C ASN A 140 -10.59 28.85 -24.80
N GLN A 141 -9.70 29.27 -23.89
CA GLN A 141 -8.33 28.79 -23.83
C GLN A 141 -8.25 27.61 -22.85
N PRO A 142 -7.67 26.46 -23.26
CA PRO A 142 -7.47 25.34 -22.36
C PRO A 142 -6.70 25.82 -21.11
N PRO A 143 -7.05 25.36 -19.90
CA PRO A 143 -6.36 25.80 -18.69
C PRO A 143 -4.87 25.44 -18.76
N PRO A 144 -3.98 26.20 -18.07
CA PRO A 144 -2.57 25.85 -17.95
C PRO A 144 -2.42 24.38 -17.57
N PHE A 145 -1.57 23.67 -18.32
CA PHE A 145 -1.42 22.23 -18.14
C PHE A 145 -0.70 21.97 -16.82
N ALA A 146 -1.13 20.93 -16.11
CA ALA A 146 -0.42 20.41 -14.96
C ALA A 146 0.00 18.97 -15.24
N LYS A 147 1.20 18.61 -14.81
CA LYS A 147 1.64 17.21 -14.80
C LYS A 147 1.57 16.71 -13.36
N LEU A 148 0.75 15.68 -13.14
CA LEU A 148 0.74 14.93 -11.90
C LEU A 148 1.55 13.65 -12.10
N ASN A 149 2.65 13.53 -11.37
CA ASN A 149 3.43 12.30 -11.34
C ASN A 149 3.12 11.54 -10.06
N ILE A 150 2.81 10.26 -10.18
CA ILE A 150 2.51 9.37 -9.07
C ILE A 150 3.58 8.30 -9.05
N LYS A 151 4.38 8.26 -7.99
CA LYS A 151 5.40 7.24 -7.79
C LYS A 151 5.00 6.37 -6.61
N ARG A 152 4.83 5.06 -6.84
CA ARG A 152 4.71 4.11 -5.73
C ARG A 152 6.02 4.12 -4.96
N ILE A 153 5.95 4.41 -3.67
CA ILE A 153 7.05 4.18 -2.75
C ILE A 153 6.84 2.77 -2.24
N MET A 154 7.75 1.86 -2.59
CA MET A 154 7.82 0.59 -1.91
C MET A 154 8.11 0.93 -0.45
N VAL A 155 7.15 0.64 0.44
CA VAL A 155 7.47 0.48 1.85
C VAL A 155 8.23 -0.84 1.91
N GLN A 156 9.49 -0.85 1.46
CA GLN A 156 10.42 -1.87 1.92
C GLN A 156 10.40 -1.69 3.43
N ASP A 157 9.82 -2.66 4.14
CA ASP A 157 9.71 -2.76 5.59
C ASP A 157 10.60 -1.74 6.30
N VAL A 158 10.09 -0.50 6.43
CA VAL A 158 10.80 0.53 7.16
C VAL A 158 10.54 0.13 8.60
N ALA A 159 11.39 -0.76 9.10
CA ALA A 159 11.73 -0.79 10.50
C ALA A 159 12.02 0.66 10.87
N TYR A 160 11.08 1.27 11.59
CA TYR A 160 11.01 2.69 11.93
C TYR A 160 12.16 3.12 12.87
N ASN A 161 13.36 2.53 12.76
CA ASN A 161 14.52 2.89 13.57
C ASN A 161 15.90 2.62 12.95
N ASP A 162 16.06 2.23 11.67
CA ASP A 162 17.40 1.83 11.18
C ASP A 162 17.78 2.36 9.78
N LEU A 163 17.36 3.57 9.42
CA LEU A 163 17.90 4.27 8.24
C LEU A 163 19.18 5.05 8.52
N SER A 164 19.64 5.09 9.78
CA SER A 164 20.85 5.84 10.14
C SER A 164 22.13 5.04 9.93
N CYS A 165 22.09 3.70 10.02
CA CYS A 165 23.28 2.83 9.98
C CYS A 165 22.99 1.47 9.36
N PRO A 166 22.85 1.42 8.02
CA PRO A 166 22.53 0.17 7.35
C PRO A 166 23.61 -0.89 7.60
N MET A 167 23.17 -2.08 8.02
CA MET A 167 24.02 -3.27 8.05
C MET A 167 24.30 -3.75 6.62
N ALA A 168 25.52 -4.21 6.35
CA ALA A 168 25.82 -4.98 5.17
C ALA A 168 25.13 -6.36 5.21
N THR A 169 25.03 -6.99 4.03
CA THR A 169 24.58 -8.39 3.93
C THR A 169 25.52 -9.31 4.70
N TRP A 170 24.97 -10.38 5.27
CA TRP A 170 25.79 -11.42 5.91
C TRP A 170 26.79 -12.02 4.92
N SER A 171 28.01 -12.26 5.40
CA SER A 171 29.00 -13.04 4.66
C SER A 171 28.53 -14.47 4.46
N GLU A 172 29.15 -15.16 3.51
CA GLU A 172 29.12 -16.61 3.45
C GLU A 172 29.58 -17.23 4.78
N CYS A 173 29.12 -18.45 5.02
CA CYS A 173 29.50 -19.21 6.21
C CYS A 173 31.01 -19.51 6.17
N SER A 174 31.70 -19.37 7.31
CA SER A 174 33.15 -19.60 7.41
C SER A 174 33.58 -21.04 7.08
N VAL A 175 32.62 -21.96 7.06
CA VAL A 175 32.80 -23.36 6.67
C VAL A 175 31.88 -23.65 5.48
N THR A 176 32.26 -24.62 4.65
CA THR A 176 31.46 -25.07 3.50
C THR A 176 30.55 -26.25 3.84
N CYS A 177 30.74 -26.87 5.01
CA CYS A 177 29.91 -27.94 5.55
C CYS A 177 30.05 -28.01 7.08
N GLY A 178 29.08 -28.62 7.77
CA GLY A 178 29.07 -28.79 9.21
C GLY A 178 28.32 -27.68 9.98
N ARG A 179 28.20 -27.88 11.30
CA ARG A 179 27.38 -27.05 12.20
C ARG A 179 28.16 -26.01 13.03
N ASN A 180 29.47 -25.91 12.82
CA ASN A 180 30.34 -25.02 13.60
C ASN A 180 30.76 -23.78 12.79
N GLY A 181 29.92 -23.39 11.83
CA GLY A 181 30.17 -22.25 10.97
C GLY A 181 29.81 -20.94 11.63
N ILE A 182 30.47 -19.88 11.20
CA ILE A 182 30.18 -18.52 11.62
C ILE A 182 30.07 -17.62 10.39
N ARG A 183 29.08 -16.73 10.37
CA ARG A 183 28.98 -15.64 9.40
C ARG A 183 29.13 -14.30 10.09
N ARG A 184 29.69 -13.33 9.38
CA ARG A 184 29.93 -11.96 9.87
C ARG A 184 29.19 -10.96 9.02
N ARG A 185 28.76 -9.86 9.62
CA ARG A 185 28.32 -8.67 8.89
C ARG A 185 28.84 -7.43 9.58
N THR A 186 29.09 -6.39 8.80
CA THR A 186 29.56 -5.10 9.29
C THR A 186 28.52 -4.03 9.01
N ARG A 187 28.46 -2.98 9.82
CA ARG A 187 27.66 -1.77 9.52
C ARG A 187 28.56 -0.67 9.02
N THR A 188 28.05 0.12 8.10
CA THR A 188 28.77 1.31 7.60
C THR A 188 28.07 2.56 8.12
N LEU A 189 28.83 3.43 8.79
CA LEU A 189 28.36 4.76 9.15
C LEU A 189 28.37 5.61 7.89
N LEU A 190 27.20 5.90 7.33
CA LEU A 190 27.10 6.87 6.24
C LEU A 190 27.35 8.27 6.84
N SER A 191 28.39 8.95 6.36
CA SER A 191 28.89 10.21 6.91
C SER A 191 27.95 11.42 6.73
N ASN A 192 26.77 11.22 6.13
CA ASN A 192 25.87 12.28 5.70
C ASN A 192 24.55 12.35 6.51
N HIS A 193 24.49 11.69 7.67
CA HIS A 193 23.36 11.78 8.60
C HIS A 193 23.48 12.98 9.54
N ARG A 194 22.36 13.47 10.09
CA ARG A 194 22.35 14.60 11.04
C ARG A 194 23.18 14.26 12.28
N ALA A 195 23.79 15.25 12.93
CA ALA A 195 24.68 15.05 14.08
C ALA A 195 24.06 14.22 15.25
N VAL A 196 22.74 14.27 15.41
CA VAL A 196 21.99 13.47 16.42
C VAL A 196 21.99 11.97 16.08
N ASP A 197 21.98 11.62 14.79
CA ASP A 197 21.95 10.25 14.28
C ASP A 197 23.34 9.60 14.33
N GLN A 198 24.40 10.41 14.16
CA GLN A 198 25.80 9.95 14.20
C GLN A 198 26.23 9.44 15.59
N HIS A 199 25.78 10.06 16.68
CA HIS A 199 26.11 9.63 18.05
C HIS A 199 25.41 8.33 18.46
N ARG A 200 24.20 8.04 17.95
CA ARG A 200 23.46 6.80 18.25
C ARG A 200 24.08 5.57 17.60
N CYS A 201 24.72 5.74 16.45
CA CYS A 201 25.37 4.63 15.78
C CYS A 201 26.77 4.30 16.31
N GLN A 202 27.47 5.30 16.86
CA GLN A 202 28.78 5.09 17.48
C GLN A 202 28.70 4.18 18.71
N SER A 203 27.54 4.12 19.39
CA SER A 203 27.33 3.23 20.54
C SER A 203 26.98 1.78 20.18
N LEU A 204 26.84 1.46 18.88
CA LEU A 204 26.46 0.12 18.44
C LEU A 204 27.69 -0.66 17.89
N PRO A 205 27.75 -1.99 18.08
CA PRO A 205 28.90 -2.79 17.65
C PRO A 205 29.06 -2.80 16.13
N LEU A 206 30.23 -2.38 15.63
CA LEU A 206 30.51 -2.24 14.20
C LEU A 206 30.48 -3.56 13.43
N GLU A 207 30.77 -4.67 14.12
CA GLU A 207 30.73 -6.02 13.57
C GLU A 207 29.81 -6.91 14.40
N GLU A 208 29.07 -7.77 13.71
CA GLU A 208 28.20 -8.76 14.33
C GLU A 208 28.53 -10.14 13.77
N THR A 209 28.46 -11.13 14.65
CA THR A 209 28.83 -12.52 14.37
C THR A 209 27.67 -13.44 14.76
N GLN A 210 27.27 -14.34 13.87
CA GLN A 210 26.20 -15.30 14.11
C GLN A 210 26.59 -16.71 13.67
N PRO A 211 26.19 -17.77 14.41
CA PRO A 211 26.40 -19.15 13.96
C PRO A 211 25.62 -19.44 12.66
N CYS A 212 26.21 -20.26 11.79
CA CYS A 212 25.59 -20.81 10.60
C CYS A 212 25.72 -22.34 10.58
N TYR A 213 24.67 -22.99 10.11
CA TYR A 213 24.55 -24.44 10.10
C TYR A 213 24.37 -24.91 8.66
N LEU A 214 25.40 -25.57 8.12
CA LEU A 214 25.35 -26.17 6.80
C LEU A 214 25.12 -27.69 6.91
N ASN A 215 24.88 -28.32 5.77
CA ASN A 215 24.80 -29.77 5.68
C ASN A 215 26.06 -30.41 6.28
N LEU A 216 25.87 -31.56 6.93
CA LEU A 216 26.98 -32.33 7.49
C LEU A 216 28.02 -32.61 6.39
N CYS A 217 29.30 -32.43 6.72
CA CYS A 217 30.37 -32.78 5.82
C CYS A 217 30.26 -34.27 5.49
N ARG A 218 30.15 -34.58 4.19
CA ARG A 218 30.22 -35.96 3.72
C ARG A 218 31.69 -36.38 3.85
N MET A 219 31.93 -37.43 4.64
CA MET A 219 33.25 -38.09 4.69
C MET A 219 33.52 -38.83 3.38
#